data_AF-A0AAE8SII0-F1
#
_entry.id   AF-A0AAE8SII0-F1
#
_cell.length_a   1.000
_cell.length_b   1.000
_cell.length_c   1.000
_cell.angle_alpha   90.00
_cell.angle_beta   90.00
_cell.angle_gamma   90.00
#
_symmetry.space_group_name_H-M   'P 1'
#
loop_
_entity.id
_entity.type
_entity.pdbx_description
1 polymer ?
#
loop_
_entity_poly.entity_id
_entity_poly.type
_entity_poly.pdbx_seq_one_letter_code
_entity_poly.pdbx_strand_id
1 'polypeptide(L)'
;MPSVEPLFELQSNAPGLPGPYLVENLAPYHIFDEMDQVKPKIILAIGGMCKRQYMSSSYLVRGHPKEHCIAVADIGDDTLILDGELHLKDHDSLPRFQEKRPIGGGYRAHTLEKEVFRTGTVASQIYAGVLSLFSDLVVIFIPDFGLAPALELLCFWMKSAMMSECHLTSRVVLLHDNIPPTMEIDNRLMASLASELRRTDPLRSYTNANVREIMENTFCITNVSLADFTWWKHVDEALMIARAERVDKGMGLTANNIKHLLQNAIKQHVQTPTILKACIVKLRFVAFCKAINQLAMQKSGFSRQLYISMQAPLECPGFLQNAFSEVFIVN
;
A
#
# COMPACT_ATOMS: atom_id res chain seq x y z
N MET A 1 22.94 6.36 9.95
CA MET A 1 22.41 6.44 8.57
C MET A 1 21.45 5.27 8.41
N PRO A 2 20.24 5.50 7.88
CA PRO A 2 19.16 4.53 7.95
C PRO A 2 19.44 3.31 7.07
N SER A 3 19.30 2.11 7.65
CA SER A 3 19.40 0.83 6.95
C SER A 3 18.04 0.38 6.48
N VAL A 4 17.94 -0.02 5.21
CA VAL A 4 16.73 -0.63 4.65
C VAL A 4 16.56 -2.04 5.22
N GLU A 5 15.46 -2.28 5.94
CA GLU A 5 15.16 -3.60 6.50
C GLU A 5 13.95 -4.25 5.81
N PRO A 6 14.06 -5.51 5.35
CA PRO A 6 12.99 -6.18 4.62
C PRO A 6 11.83 -6.47 5.56
N LEU A 7 10.66 -5.91 5.24
CA LEU A 7 9.39 -6.06 5.94
C LEU A 7 8.60 -7.27 5.43
N PHE A 8 8.53 -7.44 4.10
CA PHE A 8 7.87 -8.56 3.44
C PHE A 8 8.73 -9.14 2.34
N GLU A 9 8.79 -10.47 2.20
CA GLU A 9 9.51 -11.15 1.13
C GLU A 9 8.60 -12.17 0.43
N LEU A 10 8.60 -12.20 -0.90
CA LEU A 10 7.98 -13.30 -1.65
C LEU A 10 8.94 -14.46 -1.79
N GLN A 11 8.47 -15.65 -1.41
CA GLN A 11 9.26 -16.88 -1.43
C GLN A 11 8.52 -18.01 -2.12
N SER A 12 9.26 -18.82 -2.87
CA SER A 12 8.73 -20.05 -3.46
C SER A 12 8.53 -21.13 -2.39
N ASN A 13 7.75 -22.15 -2.72
CA ASN A 13 7.57 -23.32 -1.88
C ASN A 13 8.88 -24.11 -1.71
N ALA A 14 8.99 -24.88 -0.63
CA ALA A 14 10.05 -25.86 -0.42
C ALA A 14 9.50 -27.28 -0.64
N PRO A 15 10.36 -28.29 -0.94
CA PRO A 15 9.91 -29.67 -1.06
C PRO A 15 9.16 -30.15 0.19
N GLY A 16 7.95 -30.67 0.01
CA GLY A 16 7.11 -31.17 1.11
C GLY A 16 6.35 -30.08 1.89
N LEU A 17 6.55 -28.80 1.59
CA LEU A 17 5.81 -27.69 2.19
C LEU A 17 4.78 -27.12 1.19
N PRO A 18 3.66 -26.56 1.68
CA PRO A 18 2.73 -25.81 0.84
C PRO A 18 3.41 -24.53 0.31
N GLY A 19 2.63 -23.65 -0.29
CA GLY A 19 3.13 -22.37 -0.78
C GLY A 19 2.74 -22.11 -2.23
N PRO A 20 3.12 -20.94 -2.73
CA PRO A 20 4.19 -20.02 -2.28
C PRO A 20 3.85 -19.16 -1.04
N TYR A 21 4.82 -18.40 -0.54
CA TYR A 21 4.70 -17.66 0.73
C TYR A 21 4.97 -16.16 0.58
N LEU A 22 4.21 -15.36 1.33
CA LEU A 22 4.60 -14.01 1.72
C LEU A 22 5.18 -14.09 3.14
N VAL A 23 6.46 -13.85 3.30
CA VAL A 23 7.16 -13.90 4.59
C VAL A 23 7.26 -12.50 5.16
N GLU A 24 6.61 -12.27 6.28
CA GLU A 24 6.66 -11.02 7.05
C GLU A 24 7.77 -11.11 8.11
N ASN A 25 8.67 -10.14 8.10
CA ASN A 25 9.67 -9.94 9.13
C ASN A 25 9.11 -8.97 10.18
N LEU A 26 9.11 -9.38 11.44
CA LEU A 26 8.58 -8.53 12.51
C LEU A 26 9.62 -7.52 13.04
N ALA A 27 10.92 -7.74 12.80
CA ALA A 27 11.97 -6.86 13.30
C ALA A 27 11.86 -5.40 12.80
N PRO A 28 11.62 -5.11 11.51
CA PRO A 28 11.54 -3.74 11.00
C PRO A 28 10.38 -2.93 11.56
N TYR A 29 9.39 -3.58 12.20
CA TYR A 29 8.31 -2.85 12.84
C TYR A 29 8.76 -2.01 14.05
N HIS A 30 9.98 -2.22 14.57
CA HIS A 30 10.55 -1.38 15.62
C HIS A 30 10.62 0.10 15.21
N ILE A 31 10.78 0.41 13.92
CA ILE A 31 10.74 1.80 13.42
C ILE A 31 9.43 2.49 13.78
N PHE A 32 8.31 1.77 13.71
CA PHE A 32 7.01 2.33 14.12
C PHE A 32 6.87 2.44 15.64
N ASP A 33 7.55 1.58 16.40
CA ASP A 33 7.56 1.65 17.87
C ASP A 33 8.38 2.85 18.36
N GLU A 34 9.50 3.14 17.70
CA GLU A 34 10.35 4.31 18.00
C GLU A 34 9.63 5.63 17.67
N MET A 35 8.84 5.66 16.60
CA MET A 35 8.00 6.80 16.25
C MET A 35 6.76 6.95 17.13
N ASP A 36 6.23 5.85 17.70
CA ASP A 36 5.07 5.80 18.60
C ASP A 36 3.85 6.62 18.10
N GLN A 37 3.60 7.80 18.72
CA GLN A 37 2.46 8.66 18.43
C GLN A 37 2.71 9.65 17.28
N VAL A 38 3.93 9.70 16.73
CA VAL A 38 4.24 10.50 15.54
C VAL A 38 3.36 10.06 14.38
N LYS A 39 2.94 11.02 13.55
CA LYS A 39 2.11 10.76 12.38
C LYS A 39 2.97 10.84 11.12
N PRO A 40 3.62 9.74 10.70
CA PRO A 40 4.62 9.81 9.64
C PRO A 40 4.00 10.15 8.30
N LYS A 41 4.82 10.78 7.46
CA LYS A 41 4.65 10.86 6.00
C LYS A 41 5.15 9.55 5.39
N ILE A 42 4.38 8.93 4.51
CA ILE A 42 4.76 7.63 3.92
C ILE A 42 4.81 7.71 2.40
N ILE A 43 5.98 7.42 1.84
CA ILE A 43 6.19 7.22 0.41
C ILE A 43 6.26 5.72 0.12
N LEU A 44 5.45 5.21 -0.80
CA LEU A 44 5.66 3.91 -1.41
C LEU A 44 6.43 4.08 -2.71
N ALA A 45 7.70 3.65 -2.73
CA ALA A 45 8.58 3.76 -3.89
C ALA A 45 8.70 2.41 -4.60
N ILE A 46 8.16 2.30 -5.82
CA ILE A 46 8.13 1.06 -6.60
C ILE A 46 9.15 1.15 -7.73
N GLY A 47 10.07 0.20 -7.80
CA GLY A 47 11.06 0.11 -8.87
C GLY A 47 12.11 -0.97 -8.62
N GLY A 48 13.32 -0.73 -9.08
CA GLY A 48 14.45 -1.64 -9.01
C GLY A 48 15.77 -0.87 -9.02
N MET A 49 16.62 -1.13 -10.01
CA MET A 49 17.97 -0.57 -10.06
C MET A 49 17.99 0.96 -10.17
N CYS A 50 17.17 1.54 -11.04
CA CYS A 50 17.08 2.99 -11.22
C CYS A 50 16.57 3.66 -9.93
N LYS A 51 15.49 3.14 -9.33
CA LYS A 51 15.00 3.55 -8.00
C LYS A 51 16.12 3.52 -6.98
N ARG A 52 16.85 2.40 -6.84
CA ARG A 52 17.94 2.26 -5.86
C ARG A 52 18.96 3.39 -6.03
N GLN A 53 19.36 3.70 -7.26
CA GLN A 53 20.33 4.76 -7.55
C GLN A 53 19.80 6.15 -7.15
N TYR A 54 18.60 6.52 -7.59
CA TYR A 54 18.02 7.85 -7.35
C TYR A 54 17.60 8.07 -5.88
N MET A 55 17.04 7.04 -5.25
CA MET A 55 16.64 7.13 -3.83
C MET A 55 17.85 7.20 -2.91
N SER A 56 18.92 6.44 -3.19
CA SER A 56 20.15 6.50 -2.39
C SER A 56 20.85 7.85 -2.49
N SER A 57 20.83 8.48 -3.68
CA SER A 57 21.47 9.78 -3.89
C SER A 57 20.68 10.94 -3.28
N SER A 58 19.34 10.88 -3.30
CA SER A 58 18.49 12.01 -2.91
C SER A 58 17.97 11.92 -1.47
N TYR A 59 17.72 10.71 -0.97
CA TYR A 59 17.18 10.47 0.37
C TYR A 59 18.17 9.76 1.32
N LEU A 60 19.43 9.59 0.90
CA LEU A 60 20.52 8.98 1.70
C LEU A 60 20.21 7.59 2.28
N VAL A 61 19.29 6.87 1.65
CA VAL A 61 18.90 5.50 2.02
C VAL A 61 20.09 4.57 1.79
N ARG A 62 20.60 3.89 2.84
CA ARG A 62 21.70 2.92 2.72
C ARG A 62 21.21 1.49 2.87
N GLY A 63 21.82 0.61 2.08
CA GLY A 63 21.36 -0.76 1.93
C GLY A 63 20.32 -0.86 0.83
N HIS A 64 20.23 -2.05 0.23
CA HIS A 64 19.21 -2.34 -0.76
C HIS A 64 18.34 -3.46 -0.21
N PRO A 65 17.01 -3.35 -0.38
CA PRO A 65 16.15 -4.47 -0.11
C PRO A 65 16.66 -5.68 -0.91
N LYS A 66 16.53 -6.87 -0.34
CA LYS A 66 16.68 -8.09 -1.12
C LYS A 66 15.64 -8.05 -2.25
N GLU A 67 15.98 -8.50 -3.45
CA GLU A 67 15.00 -8.60 -4.53
C GLU A 67 13.77 -9.41 -4.09
N HIS A 68 12.61 -9.07 -4.66
CA HIS A 68 11.31 -9.62 -4.26
C HIS A 68 10.90 -9.33 -2.82
N CYS A 69 11.25 -8.16 -2.30
CA CYS A 69 10.82 -7.72 -0.99
C CYS A 69 10.18 -6.32 -0.99
N ILE A 70 9.45 -6.04 0.08
CA ILE A 70 9.12 -4.70 0.54
C ILE A 70 9.99 -4.45 1.75
N ALA A 71 10.64 -3.30 1.80
CA ALA A 71 11.37 -2.86 2.97
C ALA A 71 10.82 -1.54 3.50
N VAL A 72 11.16 -1.24 4.74
CA VAL A 72 10.87 0.06 5.37
C VAL A 72 12.17 0.75 5.74
N ALA A 73 12.24 2.05 5.53
CA ALA A 73 13.34 2.91 5.94
C ALA A 73 12.80 4.23 6.49
N ASP A 74 13.33 4.67 7.62
CA ASP A 74 13.15 6.03 8.13
C ASP A 74 14.19 6.95 7.49
N ILE A 75 13.75 7.98 6.77
CA ILE A 75 14.64 8.95 6.12
C ILE A 75 14.73 10.28 6.86
N GLY A 76 14.16 10.36 8.06
CA GLY A 76 14.11 11.58 8.87
C GLY A 76 12.89 12.45 8.56
N ASP A 77 12.75 13.54 9.32
CA ASP A 77 11.63 14.48 9.24
C ASP A 77 10.26 13.78 9.28
N ASP A 78 10.11 12.78 10.16
CA ASP A 78 8.93 11.94 10.30
C ASP A 78 8.50 11.29 8.97
N THR A 79 9.46 10.93 8.10
CA THR A 79 9.17 10.39 6.76
C THR A 79 9.69 8.96 6.64
N LEU A 80 8.80 8.06 6.26
CA LEU A 80 9.10 6.67 5.98
C LEU A 80 9.02 6.39 4.48
N ILE A 81 9.92 5.55 3.98
CA ILE A 81 9.83 4.95 2.66
C ILE A 81 9.47 3.48 2.82
N LEU A 82 8.38 3.07 2.18
CA LEU A 82 8.10 1.69 1.84
C LEU A 82 8.77 1.41 0.48
N ASP A 83 9.92 0.77 0.50
CA ASP A 83 10.70 0.44 -0.69
C ASP A 83 10.17 -0.87 -1.30
N GLY A 84 9.60 -0.80 -2.50
CA GLY A 84 8.88 -1.89 -3.15
C GLY A 84 9.55 -2.48 -4.38
N GLU A 85 9.99 -3.74 -4.26
CA GLU A 85 10.67 -4.49 -5.33
C GLU A 85 10.09 -5.91 -5.52
N LEU A 86 8.88 -6.17 -4.99
CA LEU A 86 8.16 -7.45 -5.16
C LEU A 86 7.92 -7.87 -6.62
N HIS A 87 7.87 -6.91 -7.54
CA HIS A 87 7.48 -7.13 -8.93
C HIS A 87 8.66 -7.52 -9.82
N LEU A 88 9.90 -7.32 -9.34
CA LEU A 88 11.08 -7.65 -10.11
C LEU A 88 11.02 -9.13 -10.50
N LYS A 89 11.35 -9.39 -11.75
CA LYS A 89 11.42 -10.71 -12.34
C LYS A 89 12.77 -10.74 -13.05
N ASP A 90 13.84 -11.27 -12.46
CA ASP A 90 14.85 -11.94 -13.29
C ASP A 90 15.92 -12.73 -12.52
N HIS A 91 16.42 -13.73 -13.24
CA HIS A 91 17.49 -14.71 -12.97
C HIS A 91 17.29 -15.65 -11.77
N ASP A 92 16.73 -16.82 -12.07
CA ASP A 92 16.45 -17.94 -11.16
C ASP A 92 15.30 -17.71 -10.17
N SER A 93 14.50 -18.76 -10.01
CA SER A 93 13.29 -18.84 -9.19
C SER A 93 13.33 -18.03 -7.88
N LEU A 94 12.17 -17.46 -7.48
CA LEU A 94 11.97 -16.83 -6.17
C LEU A 94 12.71 -17.59 -5.05
N PRO A 95 13.33 -16.87 -4.10
CA PRO A 95 14.03 -17.50 -2.99
C PRO A 95 13.18 -18.59 -2.34
N ARG A 96 13.74 -19.79 -2.16
CA ARG A 96 13.00 -20.89 -1.53
C ARG A 96 12.70 -20.57 -0.08
N PHE A 97 11.50 -20.90 0.36
CA PHE A 97 11.13 -20.81 1.77
C PHE A 97 12.06 -21.65 2.64
N GLN A 98 12.56 -21.05 3.72
CA GLN A 98 13.37 -21.71 4.74
C GLN A 98 12.63 -21.63 6.06
N GLU A 99 12.17 -22.79 6.55
CA GLU A 99 11.40 -22.91 7.81
C GLU A 99 12.21 -22.51 9.05
N LYS A 100 13.54 -22.67 9.00
CA LYS A 100 14.47 -22.27 10.06
C LYS A 100 15.18 -20.97 9.70
N ARG A 101 14.73 -19.85 10.28
CA ARG A 101 15.49 -18.59 10.27
C ARG A 101 16.17 -18.39 11.64
N PRO A 102 17.41 -17.86 11.70
CA PRO A 102 18.15 -17.71 12.94
C PRO A 102 17.42 -16.80 13.95
N ILE A 103 17.65 -17.11 15.21
CA ILE A 103 16.99 -16.61 16.43
C ILE A 103 17.12 -15.08 16.53
N GLY A 104 16.00 -14.37 16.74
CA GLY A 104 16.04 -12.98 17.25
C GLY A 104 14.97 -12.00 16.76
N GLY A 105 14.28 -12.28 15.65
CA GLY A 105 13.19 -11.43 15.15
C GLY A 105 12.12 -12.33 14.55
N GLY A 106 10.91 -12.32 15.12
CA GLY A 106 9.85 -13.22 14.69
C GLY A 106 9.56 -13.08 13.19
N TYR A 107 9.50 -14.19 12.47
CA TYR A 107 9.01 -14.20 11.09
C TYR A 107 7.62 -14.83 11.07
N ARG A 108 6.72 -14.30 10.26
CA ARG A 108 5.41 -14.89 9.97
C ARG A 108 5.35 -15.30 8.51
N ALA A 109 5.17 -16.59 8.27
CA ALA A 109 5.00 -17.12 6.93
C ALA A 109 3.51 -17.19 6.60
N HIS A 110 3.09 -16.48 5.55
CA HIS A 110 1.72 -16.44 5.09
C HIS A 110 1.59 -17.22 3.78
N THR A 111 0.89 -18.36 3.79
CA THR A 111 0.70 -19.21 2.60
C THR A 111 -0.23 -18.54 1.60
N LEU A 112 0.23 -18.34 0.38
CA LEU A 112 -0.56 -17.81 -0.73
C LEU A 112 -1.28 -18.96 -1.45
N GLU A 113 -2.56 -18.78 -1.78
CA GLU A 113 -3.34 -19.78 -2.51
C GLU A 113 -2.78 -20.02 -3.93
N LYS A 114 -2.73 -21.29 -4.35
CA LYS A 114 -2.05 -21.73 -5.58
C LYS A 114 -2.62 -21.12 -6.88
N GLU A 115 -3.88 -20.70 -6.91
CA GLU A 115 -4.51 -20.13 -8.11
C GLU A 115 -4.03 -18.70 -8.43
N VAL A 116 -3.38 -18.03 -7.47
CA VAL A 116 -3.01 -16.61 -7.59
C VAL A 116 -1.59 -16.40 -8.12
N PHE A 117 -0.80 -17.46 -8.30
CA PHE A 117 0.65 -17.29 -8.39
C PHE A 117 1.19 -16.92 -9.78
N ARG A 118 1.05 -15.63 -10.10
CA ARG A 118 2.03 -14.90 -10.89
C ARG A 118 2.61 -13.83 -9.97
N THR A 119 3.92 -13.78 -9.80
CA THR A 119 4.60 -12.81 -8.91
C THR A 119 4.14 -11.37 -9.15
N GLY A 120 3.92 -11.00 -10.42
CA GLY A 120 3.38 -9.69 -10.78
C GLY A 120 1.96 -9.43 -10.25
N THR A 121 1.08 -10.44 -10.25
CA THR A 121 -0.28 -10.31 -9.70
C THR A 121 -0.24 -10.08 -8.19
N VAL A 122 0.58 -10.86 -7.47
CA VAL A 122 0.72 -10.72 -6.01
C VAL A 122 1.32 -9.36 -5.65
N ALA A 123 2.36 -8.93 -6.38
CA ALA A 123 2.95 -7.61 -6.20
C ALA A 123 1.90 -6.49 -6.42
N SER A 124 1.12 -6.55 -7.50
CA SER A 124 0.05 -5.58 -7.76
C SER A 124 -1.01 -5.56 -6.66
N GLN A 125 -1.41 -6.72 -6.15
CA GLN A 125 -2.35 -6.83 -5.04
C GLN A 125 -1.81 -6.19 -3.76
N ILE A 126 -0.53 -6.40 -3.42
CA ILE A 126 0.08 -5.83 -2.22
C ILE A 126 0.25 -4.31 -2.38
N TYR A 127 0.78 -3.84 -3.51
CA TYR A 127 0.95 -2.40 -3.75
C TYR A 127 -0.40 -1.66 -3.71
N ALA A 128 -1.37 -2.11 -4.51
CA ALA A 128 -2.64 -1.43 -4.68
C ALA A 128 -3.61 -1.68 -3.53
N GLY A 129 -3.68 -2.90 -3.02
CA GLY A 129 -4.68 -3.36 -2.05
C GLY A 129 -4.27 -3.23 -0.59
N VAL A 130 -2.97 -3.13 -0.30
CA VAL A 130 -2.45 -3.04 1.08
C VAL A 130 -1.64 -1.77 1.27
N LEU A 131 -0.49 -1.63 0.62
CA LEU A 131 0.49 -0.59 0.93
C LEU A 131 -0.01 0.81 0.58
N SER A 132 -0.76 0.96 -0.51
CA SER A 132 -1.35 2.24 -0.89
C SER A 132 -2.30 2.83 0.17
N LEU A 133 -2.91 1.98 1.01
CA LEU A 133 -3.81 2.45 2.07
C LEU A 133 -3.06 3.21 3.16
N PHE A 134 -1.78 2.88 3.36
CA PHE A 134 -0.90 3.47 4.36
C PHE A 134 0.02 4.54 3.78
N SER A 135 0.10 4.64 2.45
CA SER A 135 0.96 5.60 1.77
C SER A 135 0.23 6.92 1.55
N ASP A 136 0.93 8.03 1.79
CA ASP A 136 0.48 9.34 1.36
C ASP A 136 0.75 9.50 -0.15
N LEU A 137 1.95 9.09 -0.60
CA LEU A 137 2.37 9.18 -1.99
C LEU A 137 2.84 7.83 -2.52
N VAL A 138 2.48 7.49 -3.76
CA VAL A 138 3.07 6.36 -4.49
C VAL A 138 3.96 6.89 -5.60
N VAL A 139 5.20 6.44 -5.65
CA VAL A 139 6.19 6.80 -6.67
C VAL A 139 6.53 5.56 -7.46
N ILE A 140 6.38 5.61 -8.79
CA ILE A 140 6.68 4.48 -9.68
C ILE A 140 7.81 4.89 -10.63
N PHE A 141 8.93 4.17 -10.55
CA PHE A 141 10.06 4.34 -11.47
C PHE A 141 9.79 3.55 -12.75
N ILE A 142 9.33 4.26 -13.79
CA ILE A 142 9.02 3.68 -15.11
C ILE A 142 10.24 3.01 -15.77
N PRO A 143 11.49 3.48 -15.61
CA PRO A 143 12.66 2.78 -16.17
C PRO A 143 12.85 1.37 -15.62
N ASP A 144 12.47 1.13 -14.37
CA ASP A 144 12.56 -0.20 -13.74
C ASP A 144 11.33 -1.06 -14.03
N PHE A 145 10.15 -0.46 -13.96
CA PHE A 145 8.88 -1.17 -14.03
C PHE A 145 8.42 -1.42 -15.48
N GLY A 146 8.85 -0.55 -16.40
CA GLY A 146 8.29 -0.45 -17.75
C GLY A 146 6.92 0.25 -17.77
N LEU A 147 6.65 1.00 -18.84
CA LEU A 147 5.39 1.72 -18.98
C LEU A 147 4.18 0.78 -19.07
N ALA A 148 4.26 -0.27 -19.89
CA ALA A 148 3.13 -1.19 -20.06
C ALA A 148 2.76 -1.92 -18.75
N PRO A 149 3.70 -2.54 -18.01
CA PRO A 149 3.39 -3.10 -16.70
C PRO A 149 2.85 -2.08 -15.71
N ALA A 150 3.35 -0.83 -15.73
CA ALA A 150 2.85 0.22 -14.84
C ALA A 150 1.38 0.56 -15.14
N LEU A 151 1.01 0.64 -16.42
CA LEU A 151 -0.39 0.82 -16.83
C LEU A 151 -1.26 -0.38 -16.41
N GLU A 152 -0.76 -1.61 -16.50
CA GLU A 152 -1.47 -2.81 -16.01
C GLU A 152 -1.71 -2.75 -14.50
N LEU A 153 -0.71 -2.33 -13.72
CA LEU A 153 -0.84 -2.11 -12.27
C LEU A 153 -1.91 -1.06 -11.96
N LEU A 154 -1.87 0.09 -12.62
CA LEU A 154 -2.85 1.16 -12.43
C LEU A 154 -4.26 0.72 -12.84
N CYS A 155 -4.41 -0.02 -13.94
CA CYS A 155 -5.69 -0.61 -14.37
C CYS A 155 -6.23 -1.60 -13.33
N PHE A 156 -5.38 -2.51 -12.83
CA PHE A 156 -5.74 -3.44 -11.77
C PHE A 156 -6.25 -2.69 -10.52
N TRP A 157 -5.58 -1.60 -10.18
CA TRP A 157 -5.92 -0.79 -9.02
C TRP A 157 -7.24 -0.02 -9.23
N MET A 158 -7.48 0.60 -10.39
CA MET A 158 -8.78 1.24 -10.71
C MET A 158 -9.93 0.25 -10.61
N LYS A 159 -9.77 -0.95 -11.15
CA LYS A 159 -10.79 -2.01 -11.02
C LYS A 159 -11.05 -2.37 -9.56
N SER A 160 -9.99 -2.45 -8.77
CA SER A 160 -10.11 -2.70 -7.33
C SER A 160 -10.83 -1.55 -6.62
N ALA A 161 -10.60 -0.31 -7.03
CA ALA A 161 -11.28 0.87 -6.49
C ALA A 161 -12.76 0.91 -6.89
N MET A 162 -13.12 0.53 -8.12
CA MET A 162 -14.51 0.46 -8.59
C MET A 162 -15.36 -0.54 -7.79
N MET A 163 -14.75 -1.62 -7.30
CA MET A 163 -15.42 -2.63 -6.48
C MET A 163 -15.50 -2.21 -5.00
N SER A 164 -14.96 -1.04 -4.65
CA SER A 164 -14.86 -0.56 -3.27
C SER A 164 -15.87 0.54 -2.98
N GLU A 165 -16.68 0.34 -1.94
CA GLU A 165 -17.66 1.33 -1.47
C GLU A 165 -17.01 2.59 -0.88
N CYS A 166 -15.71 2.55 -0.56
CA CYS A 166 -14.97 3.70 -0.07
C CYS A 166 -13.58 3.73 -0.69
N HIS A 167 -13.35 4.66 -1.63
CA HIS A 167 -12.03 4.87 -2.21
C HIS A 167 -11.47 6.25 -1.88
N LEU A 168 -10.18 6.26 -1.59
CA LEU A 168 -9.39 7.47 -1.43
C LEU A 168 -8.59 7.62 -2.70
N THR A 169 -8.75 8.76 -3.34
CA THR A 169 -7.91 9.16 -4.48
C THR A 169 -6.45 9.05 -4.06
N SER A 170 -5.69 8.22 -4.75
CA SER A 170 -4.29 7.98 -4.48
C SER A 170 -3.45 8.93 -5.33
N ARG A 171 -2.49 9.62 -4.71
CA ARG A 171 -1.55 10.46 -5.46
C ARG A 171 -0.40 9.59 -5.96
N VAL A 172 -0.16 9.63 -7.26
CA VAL A 172 0.84 8.80 -7.92
C VAL A 172 1.80 9.69 -8.71
N VAL A 173 3.10 9.56 -8.47
CA VAL A 173 4.14 10.18 -9.28
C VAL A 173 4.79 9.11 -10.14
N LEU A 174 4.73 9.30 -11.46
CA LEU A 174 5.45 8.45 -12.41
C LEU A 174 6.75 9.15 -12.78
N LEU A 175 7.88 8.52 -12.43
CA LEU A 175 9.22 8.98 -12.77
C LEU A 175 9.69 8.32 -14.07
N HIS A 176 10.08 9.14 -15.04
CA HIS A 176 10.47 8.70 -16.39
C HIS A 176 11.89 9.15 -16.72
N ASP A 177 12.67 8.37 -17.48
CA ASP A 177 13.95 8.87 -18.03
C ASP A 177 13.73 10.07 -18.96
N ASN A 178 12.68 9.99 -19.79
CA ASN A 178 12.18 11.07 -20.62
C ASN A 178 10.66 11.07 -20.53
N ILE A 179 10.04 12.22 -20.22
CA ILE A 179 8.59 12.33 -20.15
C ILE A 179 8.01 12.10 -21.55
N PRO A 180 7.16 11.07 -21.76
CA PRO A 180 6.43 10.94 -23.01
C PRO A 180 5.57 12.19 -23.21
N PRO A 181 5.42 12.72 -24.45
CA PRO A 181 4.59 13.89 -24.71
C PRO A 181 3.22 13.67 -24.03
N THR A 182 2.89 14.58 -23.13
CA THR A 182 2.00 14.46 -21.96
C THR A 182 0.55 13.99 -22.23
N MET A 183 0.22 13.62 -23.46
CA MET A 183 -1.06 13.03 -23.85
C MET A 183 -1.02 11.50 -24.03
N GLU A 184 0.13 10.85 -24.10
CA GLU A 184 0.14 9.41 -24.35
C GLU A 184 -0.22 8.58 -23.11
N ILE A 185 0.17 8.99 -21.90
CA ILE A 185 -0.02 8.15 -20.71
C ILE A 185 -1.49 8.06 -20.31
N ASP A 186 -2.17 9.20 -20.16
CA ASP A 186 -3.59 9.22 -19.78
C ASP A 186 -4.45 8.53 -20.85
N ASN A 187 -4.17 8.77 -22.14
CA ASN A 187 -4.89 8.11 -23.22
C ASN A 187 -4.62 6.60 -23.25
N ARG A 188 -3.37 6.17 -23.06
CA ARG A 188 -3.03 4.73 -22.96
C ARG A 188 -3.66 4.10 -21.73
N LEU A 189 -3.69 4.79 -20.59
CA LEU A 189 -4.31 4.31 -19.36
C LEU A 189 -5.82 4.18 -19.53
N MET A 190 -6.49 5.20 -20.08
CA MET A 190 -7.91 5.13 -20.41
C MET A 190 -8.21 4.01 -21.41
N ALA A 191 -7.41 3.87 -22.47
CA ALA A 191 -7.59 2.81 -23.46
C ALA A 191 -7.41 1.42 -22.85
N SER A 192 -6.39 1.23 -22.01
CA SER A 192 -6.14 0.00 -21.27
C SER A 192 -7.28 -0.34 -20.33
N LEU A 193 -7.78 0.64 -19.55
CA LEU A 193 -8.91 0.43 -18.65
C LEU A 193 -10.18 0.12 -19.43
N ALA A 194 -10.48 0.86 -20.51
CA ALA A 194 -11.66 0.63 -21.34
C ALA A 194 -11.64 -0.76 -21.98
N SER A 195 -10.47 -1.20 -22.47
CA SER A 195 -10.27 -2.56 -23.01
C SER A 195 -10.52 -3.62 -21.95
N GLU A 196 -9.95 -3.44 -20.76
CA GLU A 196 -10.07 -4.38 -19.66
C GLU A 196 -11.50 -4.45 -19.08
N LEU A 197 -12.22 -3.32 -19.02
CA LEU A 197 -13.63 -3.27 -18.62
C LEU A 197 -14.51 -4.00 -19.63
N ARG A 198 -14.32 -3.78 -20.93
CA ARG A 198 -15.03 -4.53 -21.99
C ARG A 198 -14.79 -6.04 -21.90
N ARG A 199 -13.58 -6.44 -21.51
CA ARG A 199 -13.23 -7.86 -21.34
C ARG A 199 -13.90 -8.49 -20.13
N THR A 200 -14.09 -7.73 -19.05
CA THR A 200 -14.56 -8.28 -17.76
C THR A 200 -16.07 -8.09 -17.52
N ASP A 201 -16.67 -7.09 -18.14
CA ASP A 201 -18.11 -6.81 -18.07
C ASP A 201 -18.61 -6.41 -19.47
N PRO A 202 -18.71 -7.39 -20.41
CA PRO A 202 -19.03 -7.11 -21.81
C PRO A 202 -20.46 -6.60 -22.03
N LEU A 203 -21.35 -6.79 -21.05
CA LEU A 203 -22.75 -6.38 -21.13
C LEU A 203 -22.95 -4.91 -20.72
N ARG A 204 -21.99 -4.32 -20.02
CA ARG A 204 -22.04 -2.92 -19.58
C ARG A 204 -21.27 -2.02 -20.55
N SER A 205 -21.97 -1.01 -21.07
CA SER A 205 -21.37 0.00 -21.93
C SER A 205 -20.67 1.06 -21.08
N TYR A 206 -19.34 1.03 -21.06
CA TYR A 206 -18.52 2.10 -20.46
C TYR A 206 -18.17 3.15 -21.52
N THR A 207 -18.60 4.39 -21.30
CA THR A 207 -18.19 5.52 -22.15
C THR A 207 -16.81 6.04 -21.76
N ASN A 208 -16.14 6.79 -22.64
CA ASN A 208 -14.88 7.46 -22.30
C ASN A 208 -15.03 8.41 -21.10
N ALA A 209 -16.20 9.04 -20.93
CA ALA A 209 -16.49 9.88 -19.78
C ALA A 209 -16.52 9.05 -18.48
N ASN A 210 -17.13 7.86 -18.50
CA ASN A 210 -17.12 6.98 -17.32
C ASN A 210 -15.71 6.50 -16.97
N VAL A 211 -14.90 6.13 -17.98
CA VAL A 211 -13.52 5.68 -17.77
C VAL A 211 -12.67 6.81 -17.18
N ARG A 212 -12.84 8.04 -17.69
CA ARG A 212 -12.17 9.23 -17.16
C ARG A 212 -12.58 9.52 -15.71
N GLU A 213 -13.87 9.49 -15.43
CA GLU A 213 -14.39 9.68 -14.07
C GLU A 213 -13.82 8.64 -13.10
N ILE A 214 -13.76 7.36 -13.48
CA ILE A 214 -13.12 6.30 -12.68
C ILE A 214 -11.65 6.64 -12.42
N MET A 215 -10.92 7.07 -13.44
CA MET A 215 -9.51 7.41 -13.35
C MET A 215 -9.28 8.60 -12.41
N GLU A 216 -10.02 9.70 -12.58
CA GLU A 216 -9.91 10.93 -11.77
C GLU A 216 -10.33 10.69 -10.31
N ASN A 217 -11.34 9.85 -10.09
CA ASN A 217 -11.75 9.47 -8.75
C ASN A 217 -10.71 8.56 -8.05
N THR A 218 -10.02 7.72 -8.82
CA THR A 218 -9.01 6.78 -8.28
C THR A 218 -7.66 7.45 -8.06
N PHE A 219 -7.22 8.31 -8.97
CA PHE A 219 -5.85 8.81 -9.00
C PHE A 219 -5.73 10.31 -9.26
N CYS A 220 -4.72 10.90 -8.62
CA CYS A 220 -4.07 12.10 -9.12
C CYS A 220 -2.67 11.72 -9.59
N ILE A 221 -2.46 11.67 -10.92
CA ILE A 221 -1.19 11.23 -11.52
C ILE A 221 -0.35 12.46 -11.92
N THR A 222 0.91 12.48 -11.52
CA THR A 222 1.88 13.49 -11.94
C THR A 222 3.05 12.79 -12.62
N ASN A 223 3.49 13.30 -13.77
CA ASN A 223 4.62 12.77 -14.52
C ASN A 223 5.84 13.67 -14.28
N VAL A 224 6.95 13.09 -13.87
CA VAL A 224 8.18 13.83 -13.55
C VAL A 224 9.36 13.18 -14.30
N SER A 225 10.23 14.02 -14.85
CA SER A 225 11.43 13.57 -15.56
C SER A 225 12.55 13.33 -14.57
N LEU A 226 13.24 12.20 -14.68
CA LEU A 226 14.49 11.94 -13.97
C LEU A 226 15.66 12.75 -14.55
N ALA A 227 15.52 13.24 -15.78
CA ALA A 227 16.47 14.20 -16.36
C ALA A 227 16.40 15.58 -15.66
N ASP A 228 15.34 15.87 -14.92
CA ASP A 228 15.26 17.04 -14.05
C ASP A 228 16.08 16.79 -12.78
N PHE A 229 17.16 17.55 -12.59
CA PHE A 229 18.03 17.44 -11.41
C PHE A 229 17.31 17.81 -10.09
N THR A 230 16.09 18.37 -10.17
CA THR A 230 15.22 18.71 -9.04
C THR A 230 13.99 17.82 -8.91
N TRP A 231 13.94 16.67 -9.59
CA TRP A 231 12.81 15.72 -9.53
C TRP A 231 12.32 15.41 -8.10
N TRP A 232 13.24 15.33 -7.13
CA TRP A 232 12.94 15.04 -5.73
C TRP A 232 12.06 16.13 -5.09
N LYS A 233 12.22 17.40 -5.49
CA LYS A 233 11.35 18.50 -5.02
C LYS A 233 9.91 18.30 -5.46
N HIS A 234 9.69 17.79 -6.68
CA HIS A 234 8.35 17.47 -7.16
C HIS A 234 7.72 16.32 -6.38
N VAL A 235 8.53 15.35 -5.94
CA VAL A 235 8.09 14.26 -5.07
C VAL A 235 7.74 14.79 -3.67
N ASP A 236 8.58 15.64 -3.08
CA ASP A 236 8.32 16.25 -1.77
C ASP A 236 7.07 17.14 -1.77
N GLU A 237 6.89 17.96 -2.80
CA GLU A 237 5.70 18.80 -2.96
C GLU A 237 4.44 17.93 -3.08
N ALA A 238 4.48 16.90 -3.93
CA ALA A 238 3.37 15.96 -4.08
C ALA A 238 3.08 15.21 -2.77
N LEU A 239 4.11 14.85 -1.99
CA LEU A 239 3.96 14.21 -0.69
C LEU A 239 3.24 15.13 0.30
N MET A 240 3.64 16.39 0.39
CA MET A 240 3.02 17.36 1.30
C MET A 240 1.55 17.61 0.95
N ILE A 241 1.23 17.74 -0.34
CA ILE A 241 -0.15 17.89 -0.82
C ILE A 241 -0.98 16.65 -0.46
N ALA A 242 -0.48 15.45 -0.80
CA ALA A 242 -1.19 14.21 -0.48
C ALA A 242 -1.40 14.04 1.02
N ARG A 243 -0.39 14.41 1.83
CA ARG A 243 -0.49 14.34 3.27
C ARG A 243 -1.61 15.23 3.81
N ALA A 244 -1.66 16.48 3.37
CA ALA A 244 -2.71 17.41 3.75
C ALA A 244 -4.11 16.86 3.40
N GLU A 245 -4.31 16.38 2.17
CA GLU A 245 -5.58 15.79 1.72
C GLU A 245 -6.01 14.59 2.57
N ARG A 246 -5.05 13.75 2.98
CA ARG A 246 -5.33 12.58 3.84
C ARG A 246 -5.65 13.00 5.27
N VAL A 247 -4.96 13.99 5.81
CA VAL A 247 -5.24 14.55 7.14
C VAL A 247 -6.65 15.17 7.17
N ASP A 248 -7.02 15.95 6.16
CA ASP A 248 -8.34 16.57 6.04
C ASP A 248 -9.48 15.54 5.96
N LYS A 249 -9.20 14.38 5.35
CA LYS A 249 -10.11 13.23 5.31
C LYS A 249 -10.12 12.41 6.62
N GLY A 250 -9.40 12.86 7.64
CA GLY A 250 -9.31 12.19 8.94
C GLY A 250 -8.45 10.93 8.93
N MET A 251 -7.38 10.90 8.14
CA MET A 251 -6.49 9.73 8.00
C MET A 251 -5.04 10.01 8.41
N GLY A 252 -4.82 11.04 9.22
CA GLY A 252 -3.53 11.29 9.87
C GLY A 252 -3.30 10.27 11.00
N LEU A 253 -2.92 9.05 10.61
CA LEU A 253 -2.62 7.95 11.54
C LEU A 253 -1.26 8.11 12.21
N THR A 254 -1.17 7.64 13.44
CA THR A 254 0.10 7.50 14.17
C THR A 254 0.87 6.28 13.67
N ALA A 255 2.18 6.27 13.89
CA ALA A 255 3.06 5.14 13.55
C ALA A 255 2.58 3.85 14.23
N ASN A 256 2.19 3.93 15.51
CA ASN A 256 1.63 2.79 16.23
C ASN A 256 0.34 2.26 15.58
N ASN A 257 -0.58 3.14 15.15
CA ASN A 257 -1.76 2.71 14.40
C ASN A 257 -1.38 2.02 13.08
N ILE A 258 -0.43 2.59 12.34
CA ILE A 258 0.01 2.06 11.05
C ILE A 258 0.60 0.66 11.22
N LYS A 259 1.47 0.44 12.20
CA LYS A 259 2.04 -0.87 12.53
C LYS A 259 0.95 -1.95 12.68
N HIS A 260 -0.02 -1.73 13.57
CA HIS A 260 -1.07 -2.71 13.84
C HIS A 260 -1.99 -2.93 12.65
N LEU A 261 -2.36 -1.85 11.96
CA LEU A 261 -3.26 -1.92 10.82
C LEU A 261 -2.60 -2.59 9.61
N LEU A 262 -1.29 -2.36 9.38
CA LEU A 262 -0.53 -2.99 8.30
C LEU A 262 -0.41 -4.50 8.52
N GLN A 263 -0.06 -4.94 9.73
CA GLN A 263 -0.01 -6.38 10.09
C GLN A 263 -1.37 -7.06 9.84
N ASN A 264 -2.45 -6.40 10.24
CA ASN A 264 -3.81 -6.91 10.01
C ASN A 264 -4.21 -6.93 8.53
N ALA A 265 -3.83 -5.90 7.76
CA ALA A 265 -4.12 -5.83 6.34
C ALA A 265 -3.42 -6.96 5.56
N ILE A 266 -2.17 -7.27 5.90
CA ILE A 266 -1.41 -8.38 5.30
C ILE A 266 -2.07 -9.72 5.63
N LYS A 267 -2.39 -9.96 6.90
CA LYS A 267 -3.08 -11.19 7.33
C LYS A 267 -4.41 -11.38 6.60
N GLN A 268 -5.20 -10.32 6.48
CA GLN A 268 -6.49 -10.37 5.77
C GLN A 268 -6.31 -10.56 4.27
N HIS A 269 -5.32 -9.90 3.66
CA HIS A 269 -5.01 -10.07 2.25
C HIS A 269 -4.69 -11.54 1.91
N VAL A 270 -3.89 -12.20 2.75
CA VAL A 270 -3.55 -13.61 2.54
C VAL A 270 -4.74 -14.53 2.77
N GLN A 271 -5.55 -14.28 3.80
CA GLN A 271 -6.72 -15.11 4.13
C GLN A 271 -7.87 -14.95 3.14
N THR A 272 -7.98 -13.82 2.45
CA THR A 272 -8.99 -13.64 1.42
C THR A 272 -8.46 -12.74 0.30
N PRO A 273 -7.71 -13.32 -0.67
CA PRO A 273 -7.01 -12.57 -1.71
C PRO A 273 -7.94 -11.95 -2.77
N THR A 274 -9.26 -12.14 -2.67
CA THR A 274 -10.21 -11.57 -3.62
C THR A 274 -10.42 -10.07 -3.41
N ILE A 275 -10.42 -9.34 -4.53
CA ILE A 275 -10.62 -7.89 -4.66
C ILE A 275 -11.82 -7.38 -3.82
N LEU A 276 -12.86 -8.21 -3.67
CA LEU A 276 -14.07 -7.87 -2.91
C LEU A 276 -13.84 -7.65 -1.40
N LYS A 277 -12.77 -8.18 -0.77
CA LYS A 277 -12.55 -8.04 0.68
C LYS A 277 -11.37 -7.16 1.08
N ALA A 278 -10.48 -6.78 0.16
CA ALA A 278 -9.60 -5.62 0.39
C ALA A 278 -10.44 -4.35 0.68
N CYS A 279 -11.66 -4.30 0.14
CA CYS A 279 -12.67 -3.30 0.46
C CYS A 279 -13.13 -3.34 1.93
N ILE A 280 -13.14 -4.51 2.59
CA ILE A 280 -13.44 -4.63 4.03
C ILE A 280 -12.29 -4.08 4.88
N VAL A 281 -11.03 -4.28 4.46
CA VAL A 281 -9.87 -3.59 5.10
C VAL A 281 -10.06 -2.09 4.98
N LYS A 282 -10.44 -1.59 3.80
CA LYS A 282 -10.62 -0.15 3.52
C LYS A 282 -11.82 0.47 4.25
N LEU A 283 -12.95 -0.23 4.31
CA LEU A 283 -14.15 0.19 5.07
C LEU A 283 -13.88 0.17 6.58
N ARG A 284 -13.23 -0.88 7.10
CA ARG A 284 -12.80 -0.93 8.50
C ARG A 284 -11.78 0.15 8.81
N PHE A 285 -10.82 0.39 7.91
CA PHE A 285 -9.79 1.40 8.09
C PHE A 285 -10.35 2.82 8.08
N VAL A 286 -11.20 3.19 7.11
CA VAL A 286 -11.80 4.53 7.06
C VAL A 286 -12.81 4.75 8.19
N ALA A 287 -13.64 3.74 8.51
CA ALA A 287 -14.56 3.81 9.64
C ALA A 287 -13.80 3.89 10.98
N PHE A 288 -12.70 3.14 11.14
CA PHE A 288 -11.82 3.19 12.30
C PHE A 288 -11.09 4.54 12.41
N CYS A 289 -10.54 5.06 11.30
CA CYS A 289 -9.90 6.38 11.26
C CYS A 289 -10.88 7.50 11.63
N LYS A 290 -12.11 7.45 11.11
CA LYS A 290 -13.19 8.38 11.49
C LYS A 290 -13.59 8.23 12.95
N ALA A 291 -13.73 7.00 13.45
CA ALA A 291 -14.09 6.74 14.85
C ALA A 291 -13.00 7.21 15.83
N ILE A 292 -11.71 6.98 15.54
CA ILE A 292 -10.59 7.49 16.34
C ILE A 292 -10.58 9.01 16.34
N ASN A 293 -10.75 9.66 15.18
CA ASN A 293 -10.78 11.12 15.15
C ASN A 293 -12.00 11.72 15.86
N GLN A 294 -13.17 11.08 15.75
CA GLN A 294 -14.36 11.49 16.52
C GLN A 294 -14.15 11.31 18.04
N LEU A 295 -13.53 10.23 18.47
CA LEU A 295 -13.17 9.98 19.88
C LEU A 295 -12.10 10.97 20.38
N ALA A 296 -11.12 11.32 19.55
CA ALA A 296 -10.08 12.30 19.87
C ALA A 296 -10.66 13.72 19.97
N MET A 297 -11.59 14.10 19.09
CA MET A 297 -12.31 15.37 19.13
C MET A 297 -13.30 15.46 20.31
N GLN A 298 -13.88 14.33 20.76
CA GLN A 298 -14.75 14.30 21.94
C GLN A 298 -13.98 14.38 23.27
N LYS A 299 -12.74 13.85 23.32
CA LYS A 299 -11.90 13.92 24.53
C LYS A 299 -11.35 15.32 24.84
N SER A 300 -11.36 16.27 23.89
CA SER A 300 -10.99 17.67 24.15
C SER A 300 -12.09 18.50 24.82
N GLY A 301 -13.26 17.91 25.07
CA GLY A 301 -14.30 18.54 25.85
C GLY A 301 -15.54 17.68 25.97
N PHE A 302 -15.54 16.71 26.89
CA PHE A 302 -16.66 16.42 27.81
C PHE A 302 -16.35 15.19 28.67
N SER A 303 -16.53 15.37 29.98
CA SER A 303 -16.29 14.40 31.04
C SER A 303 -17.32 13.25 31.03
N ARG A 304 -16.83 12.04 31.33
CA ARG A 304 -17.53 10.87 31.92
C ARG A 304 -19.07 10.84 31.77
N GLN A 305 -19.61 10.40 30.64
CA GLN A 305 -21.00 9.89 30.60
C GLN A 305 -21.36 8.92 29.45
N LEU A 306 -20.47 8.70 28.48
CA LEU A 306 -20.74 7.80 27.33
C LEU A 306 -20.53 6.31 27.61
N TYR A 307 -20.14 5.92 28.82
CA TYR A 307 -19.88 4.52 29.18
C TYR A 307 -21.14 3.63 29.19
N ILE A 308 -22.34 4.22 29.13
CA ILE A 308 -23.60 3.49 29.38
C ILE A 308 -24.48 3.35 28.11
N SER A 309 -24.23 4.10 27.02
CA SER A 309 -25.13 4.07 25.84
C SER A 309 -24.74 3.08 24.73
N MET A 310 -23.58 2.41 24.80
CA MET A 310 -23.15 1.41 23.81
C MET A 310 -23.62 -0.03 24.12
N GLN A 311 -24.45 -0.24 25.15
CA GLN A 311 -25.00 -1.55 25.52
C GLN A 311 -26.38 -1.86 24.91
N ALA A 312 -26.95 -0.99 24.07
CA ALA A 312 -28.17 -1.32 23.34
C ALA A 312 -27.83 -2.14 22.08
N PRO A 313 -28.46 -3.31 21.86
CA PRO A 313 -28.10 -4.19 20.76
C PRO A 313 -28.61 -3.63 19.44
N LEU A 314 -27.71 -3.03 18.65
CA LEU A 314 -27.91 -2.99 17.20
C LEU A 314 -27.72 -4.43 16.71
N GLU A 315 -28.76 -5.00 16.11
CA GLU A 315 -28.71 -6.30 15.44
C GLU A 315 -27.54 -6.32 14.46
N CYS A 316 -26.43 -6.91 14.90
CA CYS A 316 -25.16 -6.96 14.21
C CYS A 316 -24.77 -8.45 14.11
N PRO A 317 -24.34 -8.94 12.93
CA PRO A 317 -23.84 -10.30 12.80
C PRO A 317 -22.66 -10.51 13.74
N GLY A 318 -22.59 -11.66 14.42
CA GLY A 318 -21.66 -11.99 15.52
C GLY A 318 -20.16 -11.82 15.27
N PHE A 319 -19.74 -11.37 14.07
CA PHE A 319 -18.37 -11.01 13.75
C PHE A 319 -17.95 -9.63 14.28
N LEU A 320 -18.91 -8.73 14.54
CA LEU A 320 -18.63 -7.39 15.08
C LEU A 320 -18.26 -7.41 16.58
N GLN A 321 -18.80 -8.35 17.36
CA GLN A 321 -18.47 -8.48 18.79
C GLN A 321 -16.97 -8.77 19.02
N ASN A 322 -16.36 -9.61 18.19
CA ASN A 322 -14.95 -9.99 18.36
C ASN A 322 -13.96 -8.85 18.03
N ALA A 323 -14.34 -7.94 17.11
CA ALA A 323 -13.49 -6.79 16.75
C ALA A 323 -13.50 -5.70 17.83
N PHE A 324 -14.61 -5.56 18.57
CA PHE A 324 -14.64 -4.65 19.72
C PHE A 324 -13.78 -5.17 20.88
N SER A 325 -13.81 -6.48 21.17
CA SER A 325 -13.04 -7.06 22.28
C SER A 325 -11.52 -6.96 22.13
N GLU A 326 -10.96 -6.93 20.92
CA GLU A 326 -9.50 -6.84 20.72
C GLU A 326 -8.95 -5.42 20.82
N VAL A 327 -9.78 -4.38 20.64
CA VAL A 327 -9.35 -2.97 20.74
C VAL A 327 -9.45 -2.45 22.20
N PHE A 328 -10.24 -3.09 23.06
CA PHE A 328 -10.32 -2.74 24.48
C PHE A 328 -9.14 -3.27 25.33
N ILE A 329 -8.21 -4.03 24.75
CA ILE A 329 -7.01 -4.53 25.46
C ILE A 329 -5.83 -3.54 25.35
N VAL A 330 -5.92 -2.52 24.49
CA VAL A 330 -4.88 -1.48 24.32
C VAL A 330 -5.50 -0.11 24.54
N ASN A 331 -5.82 0.20 25.79
CA ASN A 331 -5.95 1.56 26.31
C ASN A 331 -5.46 1.61 27.74
#